data_AF-A0A8S3XF40-F1
#
_entry.id   AF-A0A8S3XF40-F1
#
_cell.length_a   1.000
_cell.length_b   1.000
_cell.length_c   1.000
_cell.angle_alpha   90.00
_cell.angle_beta   90.00
_cell.angle_gamma   90.00
#
_symmetry.space_group_name_H-M   'P 1'
#
loop_
_entity.id
_entity.type
_entity.pdbx_description
1 polymer ?
#
loop_
_entity_poly.entity_id
_entity_poly.type
_entity_poly.pdbx_seq_one_letter_code
_entity_poly.pdbx_strand_id
1 'polypeptide(L)'
;MIPPCVPWFWYRLTMTRYKQPKKLENLALMRLGDWIAGQAERQMESAAKLAHESISNAQVVLAQNIDVIRFYLDINVPWMVYDSLAVETIRALSDLLEKTKNSLGFGGSMGGWKTADMEGAVQFTDDFMFQILDKNPLIHLRELRILQSDFMTVTSVERILQSCMNLEILVELESWALLTDSDREFIRNFIKINNFNVDTSPIRRYDA
;
A
#
# COMPACT_ATOMS: atom_id res chain seq x y z
N MET A 1 55.96 36.04 40.45
CA MET A 1 55.80 34.70 39.84
C MET A 1 54.37 34.60 39.35
N ILE A 2 54.18 34.65 38.03
CA ILE A 2 52.89 34.60 37.35
C ILE A 2 52.81 33.21 36.72
N PRO A 3 51.74 32.41 36.96
CA PRO A 3 51.62 31.10 36.34
C PRO A 3 51.34 31.25 34.82
N PRO A 4 51.85 30.32 33.99
CA PRO A 4 51.69 30.41 32.55
C PRO A 4 50.24 30.15 32.13
N CYS A 5 49.78 30.93 31.16
CA CYS A 5 48.50 30.82 30.50
C CYS A 5 48.27 29.38 29.98
N VAL A 6 47.27 28.70 30.52
CA VAL A 6 46.76 27.45 29.96
C VAL A 6 45.99 27.82 28.68
N PRO A 7 46.28 27.18 27.53
CA PRO A 7 45.52 27.42 26.31
C PRO A 7 44.05 27.09 26.55
N TRP A 8 43.19 28.04 26.23
CA TRP A 8 41.74 27.86 26.19
C TRP A 8 41.43 26.71 25.24
N PHE A 9 41.28 25.52 25.80
CA PHE A 9 40.66 24.39 25.13
C PHE A 9 39.26 24.85 24.77
N TRP A 10 39.07 25.19 23.50
CA TRP A 10 37.77 25.21 22.87
C TRP A 10 37.21 23.80 23.03
N TYR A 11 36.43 23.57 24.07
CA TYR A 11 35.43 22.52 24.04
C TYR A 11 34.46 22.91 22.94
N ARG A 12 34.80 22.52 21.71
CA ARG A 12 33.82 22.26 20.67
C ARG A 12 32.90 21.23 21.30
N LEU A 13 31.78 21.70 21.87
CA LEU A 13 30.62 20.88 22.15
C LEU A 13 30.15 20.35 20.79
N THR A 14 30.83 19.34 20.27
CA THR A 14 30.17 18.34 19.44
C THR A 14 29.07 17.80 20.34
N MET A 15 27.87 18.36 20.20
CA MET A 15 26.68 17.63 20.60
C MET A 15 26.82 16.28 19.91
N THR A 16 27.14 15.26 20.72
CA THR A 16 26.98 13.88 20.32
C THR A 16 25.59 13.78 19.72
N ARG A 17 25.43 12.98 18.67
CA ARG A 17 24.19 12.78 17.90
C ARG A 17 23.07 12.23 18.81
N TYR A 18 22.62 13.03 19.77
CA TYR A 18 21.56 12.75 20.71
C TYR A 18 20.28 12.77 19.90
N LYS A 19 19.78 11.56 19.62
CA LYS A 19 18.39 11.20 19.28
C LYS A 19 17.53 12.41 18.93
N GLN A 20 17.70 12.96 17.71
CA GLN A 20 16.76 13.96 17.23
C GLN A 20 15.36 13.34 17.29
N PRO A 21 14.36 14.04 17.87
CA PRO A 21 13.01 13.54 17.89
C PRO A 21 12.57 13.27 16.45
N LYS A 22 11.73 12.25 16.27
CA LYS A 22 11.13 11.96 14.96
C LYS A 22 10.52 13.24 14.42
N LYS A 23 10.57 13.41 13.09
CA LYS A 23 9.92 14.53 12.41
C LYS A 23 8.45 14.61 12.87
N LEU A 24 7.96 15.84 13.06
CA LEU A 24 6.59 16.08 13.51
C LEU A 24 5.56 15.42 12.59
N GLU A 25 5.83 15.43 11.29
CA GLU A 25 5.08 14.70 10.25
C GLU A 25 4.91 13.22 10.59
N ASN A 26 6.01 12.51 10.88
CA ASN A 26 5.95 11.09 11.23
C ASN A 26 5.15 10.85 12.51
N LEU A 27 5.25 11.74 13.50
CA LEU A 27 4.46 11.65 14.72
C LEU A 27 2.97 11.85 14.44
N ALA A 28 2.61 12.80 13.58
CA ALA A 28 1.23 13.04 13.16
C ALA A 28 0.65 11.83 12.39
N LEU A 29 1.42 11.28 11.45
CA LEU A 29 1.03 10.09 10.67
C LEU A 29 0.86 8.86 11.55
N MET A 30 1.78 8.62 12.49
CA MET A 30 1.64 7.56 13.49
C MET A 30 0.34 7.72 14.29
N ARG A 31 0.04 8.92 14.77
CA ARG A 31 -1.18 9.19 15.54
C ARG A 31 -2.45 9.03 14.71
N LEU A 32 -2.40 9.38 13.43
CA LEU A 32 -3.53 9.19 12.52
C LEU A 32 -3.77 7.71 12.22
N GLY A 33 -2.70 6.93 11.99
CA GLY A 33 -2.79 5.47 11.86
C GLY A 33 -3.37 4.81 13.12
N ASP A 34 -2.88 5.20 14.31
CA ASP A 34 -3.42 4.74 15.59
C ASP A 34 -4.91 5.10 15.76
N TRP A 35 -5.31 6.30 15.32
CA TRP A 35 -6.73 6.72 15.35
C TRP A 35 -7.59 5.85 14.44
N ILE A 36 -7.13 5.54 13.22
CA ILE A 36 -7.84 4.65 12.28
C ILE A 36 -8.01 3.26 12.90
N ALA A 37 -6.95 2.70 13.51
CA ALA A 37 -7.03 1.43 14.22
C ALA A 37 -8.05 1.49 15.37
N GLY A 38 -8.06 2.58 16.16
CA GLY A 38 -9.06 2.77 17.21
C GLY A 38 -10.49 2.98 16.70
N GLN A 39 -10.69 3.40 15.46
CA GLN A 39 -12.01 3.36 14.82
C GLN A 39 -12.38 1.92 14.45
N ALA A 40 -11.46 1.18 13.83
CA ALA A 40 -11.68 -0.22 13.46
C ALA A 40 -12.04 -1.08 14.67
N GLU A 41 -11.32 -0.94 15.79
CA GLU A 41 -11.59 -1.65 17.05
C GLU A 41 -13.02 -1.40 17.55
N ARG A 42 -13.46 -0.14 17.59
CA ARG A 42 -14.82 0.22 17.99
C ARG A 42 -15.89 -0.34 17.06
N GLN A 43 -15.61 -0.39 15.75
CA GLN A 43 -16.54 -0.94 14.78
C GLN A 43 -16.55 -2.47 14.76
N MET A 44 -15.45 -3.12 15.13
CA MET A 44 -15.42 -4.59 15.25
C MET A 44 -16.38 -5.07 16.34
N GLU A 45 -16.48 -4.37 17.48
CA GLU A 45 -17.41 -4.77 18.55
C GLU A 45 -18.88 -4.65 18.12
N SER A 46 -19.24 -3.54 17.46
CA SER A 46 -20.59 -3.32 16.95
C SER A 46 -20.94 -4.29 15.82
N ALA A 47 -19.99 -4.52 14.89
CA ALA A 47 -20.15 -5.46 13.80
C ALA A 47 -20.25 -6.91 14.29
N ALA A 48 -19.50 -7.30 15.33
CA ALA A 48 -19.58 -8.64 15.91
C ALA A 48 -20.97 -8.92 16.51
N LYS A 49 -21.52 -7.94 17.25
CA LYS A 49 -22.89 -8.01 17.78
C LYS A 49 -23.93 -8.18 16.66
N LEU A 50 -23.81 -7.37 15.61
CA LEU A 50 -24.72 -7.44 14.46
C LEU A 50 -24.55 -8.71 13.62
N ALA A 51 -23.33 -9.24 13.52
CA ALA A 51 -23.05 -10.46 12.76
C ALA A 51 -23.73 -11.70 13.38
N HIS A 52 -23.98 -11.70 14.69
CA HIS A 52 -24.79 -12.73 15.33
C HIS A 52 -26.26 -12.74 14.87
N GLU A 53 -26.79 -11.59 14.45
CA GLU A 53 -28.17 -11.45 13.98
C GLU A 53 -28.27 -11.61 12.46
N SER A 54 -27.41 -10.90 11.70
CA SER A 54 -27.37 -10.94 10.24
C SER A 54 -26.01 -10.48 9.73
N ILE A 55 -25.29 -11.41 9.10
CA ILE A 55 -23.97 -11.15 8.47
C ILE A 55 -24.09 -10.09 7.37
N SER A 56 -25.16 -10.12 6.58
CA SER A 56 -25.37 -9.15 5.49
C SER A 56 -25.54 -7.73 6.02
N ASN A 57 -26.29 -7.54 7.10
CA ASN A 57 -26.46 -6.22 7.72
C ASN A 57 -25.14 -5.72 8.34
N ALA A 58 -24.38 -6.61 8.99
CA ALA A 58 -23.08 -6.26 9.54
C ALA A 58 -22.10 -5.78 8.45
N GLN A 59 -22.09 -6.44 7.29
CA GLN A 59 -21.28 -6.02 6.13
C GLN A 59 -21.68 -4.65 5.60
N VAL A 60 -22.99 -4.38 5.47
CA VAL A 60 -23.49 -3.07 5.00
C VAL A 60 -23.08 -1.95 5.95
N VAL A 61 -23.23 -2.15 7.26
CA VAL A 61 -22.86 -1.17 8.29
C VAL A 61 -21.35 -0.95 8.30
N LEU A 62 -20.54 -2.00 8.19
CA LEU A 62 -19.09 -1.88 8.12
C LEU A 62 -18.63 -1.11 6.88
N ALA A 63 -19.23 -1.38 5.72
CA ALA A 63 -18.94 -0.65 4.48
C ALA A 63 -19.26 0.85 4.61
N GLN A 64 -20.44 1.18 5.15
CA GLN A 64 -20.82 2.58 5.40
C GLN A 64 -19.84 3.29 6.34
N ASN A 65 -19.38 2.61 7.39
CA ASN A 65 -18.40 3.17 8.32
C ASN A 65 -17.03 3.40 7.65
N ILE A 66 -16.60 2.48 6.80
CA ILE A 66 -15.36 2.63 6.01
C ILE A 66 -15.47 3.85 5.09
N ASP A 67 -16.61 4.03 4.42
CA ASP A 67 -16.84 5.18 3.54
C ASP A 67 -16.80 6.51 4.31
N VAL A 68 -17.37 6.57 5.52
CA VAL A 68 -17.29 7.76 6.38
C VAL A 68 -15.84 8.06 6.78
N ILE A 69 -15.06 7.04 7.15
CA ILE A 69 -13.65 7.22 7.50
C ILE A 69 -12.86 7.71 6.28
N ARG A 70 -13.10 7.13 5.11
CA ARG A 70 -12.46 7.53 3.86
C ARG A 70 -12.76 8.99 3.53
N PHE A 71 -14.03 9.39 3.59
CA PHE A 71 -14.45 10.78 3.36
C PHE A 71 -13.77 11.75 4.33
N TYR A 72 -13.65 11.36 5.61
CA TYR A 72 -12.94 12.17 6.60
C TYR A 72 -11.46 12.33 6.28
N LEU A 73 -10.78 11.24 5.87
CA LEU A 73 -9.38 11.29 5.48
C LEU A 73 -9.18 12.14 4.22
N ASP A 74 -10.06 12.02 3.22
CA ASP A 74 -9.95 12.77 1.96
C ASP A 74 -10.05 14.30 2.16
N ILE A 75 -10.78 14.76 3.17
CA ILE A 75 -10.89 16.19 3.49
C ILE A 75 -9.72 16.70 4.31
N ASN A 76 -9.24 15.89 5.27
CA ASN A 76 -8.33 16.37 6.32
C ASN A 76 -6.86 16.03 6.04
N VAL A 77 -6.59 15.11 5.13
CA VAL A 77 -5.23 14.63 4.84
C VAL A 77 -4.82 15.12 3.45
N PRO A 78 -3.70 15.84 3.33
CA PRO A 78 -3.16 16.19 2.01
C PRO A 78 -2.78 14.93 1.21
N TRP A 79 -3.16 14.88 -0.07
CA TRP A 79 -2.89 13.74 -0.96
C TRP A 79 -1.42 13.28 -0.98
N MET A 80 -0.49 14.21 -0.81
CA MET A 80 0.96 13.97 -0.82
C MET A 80 1.48 13.12 0.35
N VAL A 81 0.69 12.89 1.41
CA VAL A 81 1.08 12.03 2.54
C VAL A 81 0.34 10.69 2.55
N TYR A 82 -0.46 10.38 1.52
CA TYR A 82 -1.29 9.17 1.50
C TYR A 82 -0.47 7.88 1.58
N ASP A 83 0.64 7.79 0.83
CA ASP A 83 1.49 6.60 0.86
C ASP A 83 2.11 6.38 2.25
N SER A 84 2.59 7.46 2.86
CA SER A 84 3.19 7.40 4.20
C SER A 84 2.14 7.09 5.28
N LEU A 85 0.92 7.63 5.12
CA LEU A 85 -0.21 7.31 5.99
C LEU A 85 -0.64 5.85 5.82
N ALA A 86 -0.67 5.33 4.60
CA ALA A 86 -1.05 3.95 4.32
C ALA A 86 -0.12 2.97 5.05
N VAL A 87 1.20 3.22 5.01
CA VAL A 87 2.19 2.41 5.74
C VAL A 87 1.93 2.43 7.25
N GLU A 88 1.73 3.61 7.85
CA GLU A 88 1.45 3.71 9.29
C GLU A 88 0.09 3.11 9.69
N THR A 89 -0.90 3.21 8.81
CA THR A 89 -2.24 2.63 9.01
C THR A 89 -2.18 1.11 8.99
N ILE A 90 -1.50 0.52 8.01
CA ILE A 90 -1.30 -0.94 7.91
C ILE A 90 -0.55 -1.46 9.14
N ARG A 91 0.49 -0.74 9.59
CA ARG A 91 1.21 -1.06 10.83
C ARG A 91 0.26 -1.06 12.03
N ALA A 92 -0.50 0.02 12.23
CA ALA A 92 -1.40 0.15 13.38
C ALA A 92 -2.53 -0.90 13.39
N LEU A 93 -3.07 -1.23 12.21
CA LEU A 93 -4.08 -2.29 12.07
C LEU A 93 -3.49 -3.68 12.33
N SER A 94 -2.26 -3.94 11.90
CA SER A 94 -1.55 -5.20 12.19
C SER A 94 -1.31 -5.36 13.70
N ASP A 95 -0.88 -4.29 14.37
CA ASP A 95 -0.70 -4.27 15.82
C ASP A 95 -2.03 -4.51 16.55
N LEU A 96 -3.13 -3.95 16.04
CA LEU A 96 -4.48 -4.19 16.57
C LEU A 96 -4.89 -5.66 16.40
N LEU A 97 -4.66 -6.25 15.22
CA LEU A 97 -5.01 -7.65 14.95
C LEU A 97 -4.28 -8.61 15.89
N GLU A 98 -2.97 -8.42 16.09
CA GLU A 98 -2.20 -9.22 17.04
C GLU A 98 -2.66 -9.02 18.48
N LYS A 99 -3.01 -7.79 18.88
CA LYS A 99 -3.63 -7.53 20.20
C LYS A 99 -4.95 -8.27 20.36
N THR A 100 -5.84 -8.20 19.38
CA THR A 100 -7.15 -8.85 19.42
C THR A 100 -6.98 -10.38 19.52
N LYS A 101 -6.10 -10.96 18.71
CA LYS A 101 -5.75 -12.38 18.76
C LYS A 101 -5.24 -12.82 20.13
N ASN A 102 -4.34 -12.04 20.72
CA ASN A 102 -3.81 -12.30 22.06
C ASN A 102 -4.88 -12.15 23.15
N SER A 103 -5.78 -11.16 23.04
CA SER A 103 -6.85 -10.91 24.01
C SER A 103 -7.92 -11.99 24.02
N LEU A 104 -8.17 -12.64 22.88
CA LEU A 104 -9.15 -13.71 22.74
C LEU A 104 -8.62 -15.08 23.19
N GLY A 105 -7.40 -15.14 23.76
CA GLY A 105 -6.87 -16.37 24.34
C GLY A 105 -6.59 -17.49 23.33
N PHE A 106 -6.47 -17.18 22.03
CA PHE A 106 -6.15 -18.14 20.97
C PHE A 106 -4.66 -18.56 21.01
N GLY A 107 -4.22 -19.15 22.12
CA GLY A 107 -2.85 -19.67 22.33
C GLY A 107 -2.61 -21.08 21.80
N GLY A 108 -3.61 -21.74 21.21
CA GLY A 108 -3.45 -23.07 20.64
C GLY A 108 -4.77 -23.53 20.02
N SER A 109 -4.70 -24.09 18.82
CA SER A 109 -5.86 -24.62 18.08
C SER A 109 -6.73 -23.57 17.37
N MET A 110 -6.11 -22.83 16.46
CA MET A 110 -6.80 -22.23 15.31
C MET A 110 -6.50 -23.02 14.01
N GLY A 111 -6.25 -24.34 14.14
CA GLY A 111 -6.08 -25.27 13.00
C GLY A 111 -7.35 -25.56 12.20
N GLY A 112 -8.44 -24.82 12.45
CA GLY A 112 -9.71 -24.92 11.74
C GLY A 112 -10.11 -23.65 10.99
N TRP A 113 -9.40 -22.53 11.23
CA TRP A 113 -9.45 -21.39 10.32
C TRP A 113 -8.38 -21.69 9.30
N LYS A 114 -8.71 -22.61 8.38
CA LYS A 114 -7.98 -22.67 7.14
C LYS A 114 -7.94 -21.24 6.62
N THR A 115 -6.73 -20.76 6.42
CA THR A 115 -6.30 -19.75 5.47
C THR A 115 -6.77 -20.08 4.04
N ALA A 116 -8.00 -20.58 3.87
CA ALA A 116 -8.61 -20.89 2.58
C ALA A 116 -9.37 -19.70 2.00
N ASP A 117 -9.79 -18.73 2.82
CA ASP A 117 -10.52 -17.54 2.32
C ASP A 117 -9.79 -16.20 2.57
N MET A 118 -8.63 -16.20 3.23
CA MET A 118 -7.64 -15.11 3.15
C MET A 118 -6.48 -15.44 2.20
N GLU A 119 -6.59 -16.55 1.46
CA GLU A 119 -6.02 -16.69 0.12
C GLU A 119 -7.02 -16.22 -0.95
N GLY A 120 -8.06 -15.46 -0.55
CA GLY A 120 -8.50 -14.32 -1.35
C GLY A 120 -7.41 -13.26 -1.38
N ALA A 121 -6.16 -13.62 -1.72
CA ALA A 121 -5.27 -12.69 -2.40
C ALA A 121 -6.15 -12.13 -3.50
N VAL A 122 -6.48 -10.84 -3.41
CA VAL A 122 -7.27 -10.15 -4.42
C VAL A 122 -6.61 -10.50 -5.73
N GLN A 123 -7.20 -11.44 -6.46
CA GLN A 123 -6.62 -11.90 -7.71
C GLN A 123 -6.54 -10.64 -8.55
N PHE A 124 -5.34 -10.33 -9.02
CA PHE A 124 -5.14 -9.19 -9.89
C PHE A 124 -5.71 -9.56 -11.27
N THR A 125 -7.04 -9.61 -11.31
CA THR A 125 -7.86 -9.96 -12.47
C THR A 125 -8.17 -8.68 -13.24
N ASP A 126 -8.52 -8.84 -14.51
CA ASP A 126 -8.90 -7.72 -15.37
C ASP A 126 -10.01 -6.85 -14.76
N ASP A 127 -11.05 -7.47 -14.18
CA ASP A 127 -12.15 -6.74 -13.52
C ASP A 127 -11.68 -5.86 -12.35
N PHE A 128 -10.70 -6.35 -11.58
CA PHE A 128 -10.15 -5.58 -10.46
C PHE A 128 -9.31 -4.40 -10.97
N MET A 129 -8.52 -4.62 -12.02
CA MET A 129 -7.78 -3.54 -12.69
C MET A 129 -8.71 -2.47 -13.27
N PHE A 130 -9.82 -2.87 -13.88
CA PHE A 130 -10.80 -1.91 -14.40
C PHE A 130 -11.45 -1.09 -13.28
N GLN A 131 -11.82 -1.73 -12.17
CA GLN A 131 -12.37 -1.02 -11.02
C GLN A 131 -11.39 -0.02 -10.41
N ILE A 132 -10.09 -0.34 -10.39
CA ILE A 132 -9.04 0.60 -9.95
C ILE A 132 -8.96 1.78 -10.92
N LEU A 133 -8.79 1.50 -12.21
CA LEU A 133 -8.57 2.54 -13.23
C LEU A 133 -9.79 3.44 -13.43
N ASP A 134 -11.01 2.91 -13.26
CA ASP A 134 -12.24 3.71 -13.35
C ASP A 134 -12.40 4.66 -12.15
N LYS A 135 -11.88 4.29 -10.97
CA LYS A 135 -11.91 5.16 -9.77
C LYS A 135 -10.73 6.12 -9.69
N ASN A 136 -9.57 5.70 -10.17
CA ASN A 136 -8.36 6.50 -10.18
C ASN A 136 -7.58 6.15 -11.46
N PRO A 137 -7.64 6.98 -12.51
CA PRO A 137 -6.97 6.69 -13.78
C PRO A 137 -5.43 6.72 -13.71
N LEU A 138 -4.84 6.89 -12.52
CA LEU A 138 -3.39 6.83 -12.28
C LEU A 138 -2.60 7.72 -13.26
N ILE A 139 -3.15 8.89 -13.59
CA ILE A 139 -2.62 9.81 -14.61
C ILE A 139 -1.19 10.29 -14.37
N HIS A 140 -0.69 10.19 -13.13
CA HIS A 140 0.67 10.60 -12.75
C HIS A 140 1.62 9.42 -12.55
N LEU A 141 1.14 8.19 -12.75
CA LEU A 141 1.94 7.00 -12.53
C LEU A 141 2.95 6.84 -13.67
N ARG A 142 4.24 6.89 -13.31
CA ARG A 142 5.37 6.82 -14.26
C ARG A 142 5.91 5.42 -14.43
N GLU A 143 5.90 4.62 -13.38
CA GLU A 143 6.47 3.26 -13.39
C GLU A 143 5.44 2.28 -12.83
N LEU A 144 5.12 1.25 -13.61
CA LEU A 144 4.26 0.14 -13.19
C LEU A 144 5.05 -1.17 -13.27
N ARG A 145 5.16 -1.86 -12.13
CA ARG A 145 5.84 -3.15 -12.01
C ARG A 145 4.89 -4.16 -11.41
N ILE A 146 4.52 -5.16 -12.21
CA ILE A 146 3.65 -6.26 -11.78
C ILE A 146 4.45 -7.56 -11.90
N LEU A 147 5.00 -7.99 -10.77
CA LEU A 147 5.98 -9.08 -10.67
C LEU A 147 5.45 -10.44 -11.16
N GLN A 148 4.18 -10.72 -10.90
CA GLN A 148 3.54 -11.96 -11.32
C GLN A 148 2.04 -11.72 -11.44
N SER A 149 1.46 -12.11 -12.57
CA SER A 149 0.02 -12.15 -12.74
C SER A 149 -0.39 -13.35 -13.56
N ASP A 150 -1.22 -14.20 -12.96
CA ASP A 150 -1.73 -15.40 -13.61
C ASP A 150 -3.10 -15.15 -14.29
N PHE A 151 -3.67 -13.95 -14.13
CA PHE A 151 -5.05 -13.64 -14.52
C PHE A 151 -5.21 -12.38 -15.36
N MET A 152 -4.13 -11.66 -15.65
CA MET A 152 -4.21 -10.48 -16.52
C MET A 152 -4.06 -10.84 -17.99
N THR A 153 -5.00 -10.34 -18.80
CA THR A 153 -4.99 -10.48 -20.24
C THR A 153 -4.45 -9.22 -20.94
N VAL A 154 -4.32 -9.30 -22.26
CA VAL A 154 -3.94 -8.14 -23.10
C VAL A 154 -4.89 -6.96 -22.92
N THR A 155 -6.18 -7.21 -22.63
CA THR A 155 -7.19 -6.17 -22.43
C THR A 155 -6.89 -5.32 -21.20
N SER A 156 -6.34 -5.90 -20.14
CA SER A 156 -5.84 -5.14 -18.99
C SER A 156 -4.69 -4.21 -19.37
N VAL A 157 -3.73 -4.69 -20.16
CA VAL A 157 -2.61 -3.87 -20.62
C VAL A 157 -3.10 -2.70 -21.45
N GLU A 158 -4.00 -2.94 -22.40
CA GLU A 158 -4.59 -1.89 -23.23
C GLU A 158 -5.28 -0.82 -22.37
N ARG A 159 -6.03 -1.25 -21.35
CA ARG A 159 -6.71 -0.32 -20.43
C ARG A 159 -5.70 0.49 -19.60
N ILE A 160 -4.65 -0.14 -19.10
CA ILE A 160 -3.56 0.55 -18.37
C ILE A 160 -2.92 1.61 -19.26
N LEU A 161 -2.58 1.26 -20.51
CA LEU A 161 -1.96 2.19 -21.46
C LEU A 161 -2.88 3.36 -21.83
N GLN A 162 -4.20 3.12 -21.89
CA GLN A 162 -5.19 4.17 -22.15
C GLN A 162 -5.41 5.09 -20.95
N SER A 163 -5.41 4.55 -19.73
CA SER A 163 -5.68 5.33 -18.51
C SER A 163 -4.44 6.08 -18.00
N CYS A 164 -3.27 5.45 -18.02
CA CYS A 164 -2.02 5.99 -17.48
C CYS A 164 -1.27 6.83 -18.52
N MET A 165 -1.69 8.09 -18.73
CA MET A 165 -1.09 8.96 -19.76
C MET A 165 0.40 9.29 -19.59
N ASN A 166 0.93 9.22 -18.36
CA ASN A 166 2.34 9.53 -18.06
C ASN A 166 3.18 8.27 -17.75
N LEU A 167 2.71 7.09 -18.17
CA LEU A 167 3.48 5.87 -17.97
C LEU A 167 4.77 5.94 -18.81
N GLU A 168 5.92 5.76 -18.17
CA GLU A 168 7.26 5.78 -18.76
C GLU A 168 7.91 4.39 -18.71
N ILE A 169 7.50 3.51 -17.78
CA ILE A 169 8.11 2.19 -17.59
C ILE A 169 7.02 1.16 -17.27
N LEU A 170 6.98 0.08 -18.05
CA LEU A 170 6.11 -1.08 -17.81
C LEU A 170 6.96 -2.35 -17.87
N VAL A 171 7.17 -2.97 -16.70
CA VAL A 171 8.09 -4.10 -16.56
C VAL A 171 7.35 -5.41 -16.27
N GLU A 172 8.04 -6.53 -16.54
CA GLU A 172 7.66 -7.89 -16.13
C GLU A 172 6.47 -8.48 -16.89
N LEU A 173 6.17 -7.98 -18.10
CA LEU A 173 5.16 -8.56 -19.00
C LEU A 173 5.41 -10.05 -19.32
N GLU A 174 6.66 -10.50 -19.19
CA GLU A 174 7.08 -11.89 -19.42
C GLU A 174 6.60 -12.83 -18.32
N SER A 175 6.39 -12.30 -17.12
CA SER A 175 5.94 -13.04 -15.94
C SER A 175 4.41 -13.16 -15.88
N TRP A 176 3.69 -12.76 -16.94
CA TRP A 176 2.24 -12.83 -17.01
C TRP A 176 1.83 -14.09 -17.79
N ALA A 177 1.19 -15.03 -17.10
CA ALA A 177 0.97 -16.39 -17.61
C ALA A 177 0.01 -16.44 -18.80
N LEU A 178 -0.93 -15.49 -18.90
CA LEU A 178 -1.95 -15.45 -19.96
C LEU A 178 -1.53 -14.64 -21.19
N LEU A 179 -0.40 -13.94 -21.16
CA LEU A 179 0.09 -13.19 -22.32
C LEU A 179 0.91 -14.11 -23.23
N THR A 180 0.43 -14.32 -24.45
CA THR A 180 1.19 -15.02 -25.48
C THR A 180 2.34 -14.15 -26.01
N ASP A 181 3.34 -14.77 -26.64
CA ASP A 181 4.42 -14.02 -27.27
C ASP A 181 3.93 -13.08 -28.38
N SER A 182 2.83 -13.44 -29.07
CA SER A 182 2.17 -12.55 -30.03
C SER A 182 1.54 -11.32 -29.36
N ASP A 183 0.93 -11.47 -28.18
CA ASP A 183 0.33 -10.34 -27.46
C ASP A 183 1.40 -9.37 -26.97
N ARG A 184 2.53 -9.91 -26.49
CA ARG A 184 3.68 -9.10 -26.05
C ARG A 184 4.26 -8.29 -27.22
N GLU A 185 4.38 -8.90 -28.39
CA GLU A 185 4.84 -8.20 -29.59
C GLU A 185 3.83 -7.17 -30.07
N PHE A 186 2.53 -7.47 -29.98
CA PHE A 186 1.47 -6.51 -30.26
C PHE A 186 1.56 -5.30 -29.32
N ILE A 187 1.71 -5.51 -28.01
CA ILE A 187 1.86 -4.43 -27.01
C ILE A 187 3.08 -3.57 -27.32
N ARG A 188 4.24 -4.18 -27.63
CA ARG A 188 5.45 -3.44 -28.00
C ARG A 188 5.25 -2.59 -29.26
N ASN A 189 4.57 -3.12 -30.26
CA ASN A 189 4.26 -2.37 -31.47
C ASN A 189 3.22 -1.27 -31.22
N PHE A 190 2.22 -1.53 -30.38
CA PHE A 190 1.23 -0.54 -29.96
C PHE A 190 1.89 0.63 -29.23
N ILE A 191 2.82 0.36 -28.30
CA ILE A 191 3.59 1.38 -27.58
C ILE A 191 4.44 2.23 -28.54
N LYS A 192 5.13 1.59 -29.49
CA LYS A 192 5.92 2.27 -30.53
C LYS A 192 5.05 3.16 -31.42
N ILE A 193 3.89 2.68 -31.87
CA ILE A 193 2.99 3.44 -32.77
C ILE A 193 2.41 4.66 -32.06
N ASN A 194 2.04 4.52 -30.79
CA ASN A 194 1.41 5.59 -30.02
C ASN A 194 2.42 6.55 -29.38
N ASN A 195 3.71 6.43 -29.67
CA ASN A 195 4.80 7.26 -29.11
C ASN A 195 4.79 7.33 -27.57
N PHE A 196 4.34 6.26 -26.92
CA PHE A 196 4.53 6.14 -25.48
C PHE A 196 6.03 5.88 -25.28
N ASN A 197 6.74 6.79 -24.61
CA ASN A 197 8.14 6.61 -24.23
C ASN A 197 8.25 5.57 -23.09
N VAL A 198 7.59 4.42 -23.29
CA VAL A 198 7.46 3.35 -22.31
C VAL A 198 8.55 2.33 -22.59
N ASP A 199 9.43 2.15 -21.63
CA ASP A 199 10.39 1.05 -21.67
C ASP A 199 9.69 -0.25 -21.25
N THR A 200 9.66 -1.20 -22.18
CA THR A 200 9.18 -2.58 -21.95
C THR A 200 10.31 -3.59 -22.03
N SER A 201 11.56 -3.14 -21.97
CA SER A 201 12.71 -4.05 -22.04
C SER A 201 12.67 -4.99 -20.84
N PRO A 202 12.97 -6.28 -21.04
CA PRO A 202 13.16 -7.21 -19.93
C PRO A 202 14.25 -6.65 -19.02
N ILE A 203 13.99 -6.52 -17.71
CA ILE A 203 15.07 -6.15 -16.79
C ILE A 203 16.10 -7.27 -16.86
N ARG A 204 17.28 -6.96 -17.40
CA ARG A 204 18.45 -7.83 -17.26
C ARG A 204 18.67 -8.00 -15.77
N ARG A 205 18.39 -9.20 -15.26
CA ARG A 205 18.79 -9.58 -13.91
C ARG A 205 20.27 -9.22 -13.76
N TYR A 206 20.62 -8.48 -12.71
CA TYR A 206 22.01 -8.44 -12.28
C TYR A 206 22.34 -9.88 -11.90
N ASP A 207 23.07 -10.58 -12.77
CA ASP A 207 23.65 -11.87 -12.46
C ASP A 207 24.48 -11.68 -11.18
N ALA A 208 24.03 -12.32 -10.11
CA ALA A 208 24.74 -12.44 -8.85
C ALA A 208 25.50 -13.76 -8.83
#